data_AF-A0A6L7WNP1-F1
#
_entry.id   AF-A0A6L7WNP1-F1
#
_cell.length_a   1.000
_cell.length_b   1.000
_cell.length_c   1.000
_cell.angle_alpha   90.00
_cell.angle_beta   90.00
_cell.angle_gamma   90.00
#
_symmetry.space_group_name_H-M   'P 1'
#
loop_
_entity.id
_entity.type
_entity.pdbx_description
1 polymer ?
#
loop_
_entity_poly.entity_id
_entity_poly.type
_entity_poly.pdbx_seq_one_letter_code
_entity_poly.pdbx_strand_id
1 'polypeptide(L)'
;MCSFPAGAPRIGRRIVTLLAAALFLPTGVASADDDEPGLGPPPLYDELREAEPEPAGHVRGGRLWIDRFEFELERGDLFLTPPVGDHAHAAVFLGRGTVRAWPPDGVEHQQLRKLIDEDRLEEEFERFVFWFTGDLDERLRALVTDPPARGGRGGRAARRQRDRAVDLLEDRRESLLE
;
A
#
# COMPACT_ATOMS: atom_id res chain seq x y z
N MET A 1 0.42 -36.75 30.87
CA MET A 1 0.83 -38.08 30.37
C MET A 1 -0.44 -38.90 30.16
N CYS A 2 -0.94 -38.95 28.92
CA CYS A 2 -2.14 -39.72 28.58
C CYS A 2 -1.73 -40.82 27.61
N SER A 3 -1.80 -42.06 28.08
CA SER A 3 -1.55 -43.29 27.35
C SER A 3 -2.90 -43.82 26.85
N PHE A 4 -3.01 -44.13 25.56
CA PHE A 4 -4.12 -44.87 24.97
C PHE A 4 -3.54 -46.12 24.29
N PRO A 5 -4.06 -47.33 24.56
CA PRO A 5 -3.47 -48.58 24.11
C PRO A 5 -3.86 -48.94 22.67
N ALA A 6 -2.88 -49.51 21.96
CA ALA A 6 -2.99 -50.03 20.61
C ALA A 6 -3.78 -51.35 20.57
N GLY A 7 -4.67 -51.47 19.58
CA GLY A 7 -5.41 -52.69 19.24
C GLY A 7 -4.57 -53.69 18.43
N ALA A 8 -4.77 -54.96 18.76
CA ALA A 8 -4.21 -56.17 18.15
C ALA A 8 -4.86 -56.50 16.77
N PRO A 9 -4.71 -57.72 16.21
CA PRO A 9 -3.52 -58.49 15.86
C PRO A 9 -3.43 -58.74 14.33
N ARG A 10 -2.26 -59.24 13.89
CA ARG A 10 -1.99 -59.74 12.54
C ARG A 10 -2.49 -61.19 12.36
N ILE A 11 -2.75 -61.56 11.11
CA ILE A 11 -2.51 -62.86 10.44
C ILE A 11 -3.75 -63.36 9.67
N GLY A 12 -3.58 -63.54 8.36
CA GLY A 12 -4.53 -64.24 7.50
C GLY A 12 -4.14 -64.19 6.03
N ARG A 13 -3.02 -64.83 5.65
CA ARG A 13 -2.65 -65.08 4.25
C ARG A 13 -3.65 -66.06 3.63
N ARG A 14 -4.28 -65.69 2.51
CA ARG A 14 -4.64 -66.66 1.46
C ARG A 14 -4.34 -66.06 0.09
N ILE A 15 -3.44 -66.76 -0.60
CA ILE A 15 -3.02 -66.57 -2.00
C ILE A 15 -3.93 -67.45 -2.87
N VAL A 16 -3.89 -67.21 -4.18
CA VAL A 16 -4.40 -68.01 -5.33
C VAL A 16 -5.76 -67.46 -5.81
N THR A 17 -5.93 -66.90 -7.02
CA THR A 17 -5.49 -67.41 -8.34
C THR A 17 -5.43 -66.30 -9.39
N LEU A 18 -4.52 -66.46 -10.34
CA LEU A 18 -4.37 -65.78 -11.63
C LEU A 18 -5.67 -65.62 -12.43
N LEU A 19 -5.86 -64.45 -13.05
CA LEU A 19 -6.20 -64.38 -14.48
C LEU A 19 -5.71 -63.04 -15.06
N ALA A 20 -4.85 -63.13 -16.07
CA ALA A 20 -4.36 -62.00 -16.83
C ALA A 20 -5.47 -61.44 -17.74
N ALA A 21 -5.68 -60.14 -17.66
CA ALA A 21 -6.27 -59.36 -18.74
C ALA A 21 -5.54 -58.01 -18.76
N ALA A 22 -4.64 -57.87 -19.73
CA ALA A 22 -3.97 -56.62 -20.04
C ALA A 22 -5.03 -55.62 -20.50
N LEU A 23 -5.30 -54.62 -19.66
CA LEU A 23 -6.01 -53.41 -20.07
C LEU A 23 -5.01 -52.25 -19.95
N PHE A 24 -4.70 -51.66 -21.11
CA PHE A 24 -3.97 -50.41 -21.27
C PHE A 24 -4.59 -49.33 -20.38
N LEU A 25 -3.98 -49.05 -19.24
CA LEU A 25 -4.22 -47.82 -18.49
C LEU A 25 -3.24 -46.79 -19.05
N PRO A 26 -3.68 -45.67 -19.65
CA PRO A 26 -2.78 -44.56 -19.84
C PRO A 26 -2.36 -44.14 -18.43
N THR A 27 -1.07 -44.29 -18.13
CA THR A 27 -0.44 -43.46 -17.12
C THR A 27 -0.68 -42.03 -17.55
N GLY A 28 -1.73 -41.43 -16.99
CA GLY A 28 -1.82 -39.99 -16.86
C GLY A 28 -0.56 -39.59 -16.14
N VAL A 29 0.43 -39.14 -16.90
CA VAL A 29 1.39 -38.17 -16.41
C VAL A 29 0.48 -37.06 -15.89
N ALA A 30 0.37 -36.98 -14.57
CA ALA A 30 -0.06 -35.74 -13.95
C ALA A 30 0.91 -34.72 -14.50
N SER A 31 0.44 -33.90 -15.44
CA SER A 31 1.06 -32.62 -15.70
C SER A 31 1.14 -31.97 -14.34
N ALA A 32 2.34 -31.95 -13.77
CA ALA A 32 2.66 -30.88 -12.86
C ALA A 32 2.38 -29.63 -13.71
N ASP A 33 1.37 -28.87 -13.30
CA ASP A 33 1.26 -27.49 -13.73
C ASP A 33 2.57 -26.84 -13.26
N ASP A 34 3.55 -26.84 -14.16
CA ASP A 34 4.69 -25.96 -14.10
C ASP A 34 4.08 -24.56 -14.30
N ASP A 35 3.63 -23.96 -13.19
CA ASP A 35 3.57 -22.51 -13.05
C ASP A 35 5.02 -22.00 -13.21
N GLU A 36 5.49 -21.94 -14.46
CA GLU A 36 6.65 -21.13 -14.79
C GLU A 36 6.31 -19.73 -14.29
N PRO A 37 7.14 -19.12 -13.42
CA PRO A 37 6.96 -17.72 -13.09
C PRO A 37 7.16 -16.95 -14.41
N GLY A 38 6.04 -16.55 -15.01
CA GLY A 38 6.06 -15.79 -16.24
C GLY A 38 6.96 -14.57 -16.07
N LEU A 39 7.45 -14.03 -17.19
CA LEU A 39 8.19 -12.76 -17.28
C LEU A 39 7.35 -11.54 -16.85
N GLY A 40 6.33 -11.74 -16.02
CA GLY A 40 5.58 -10.70 -15.36
C GLY A 40 6.46 -9.96 -14.35
N PRO A 41 6.02 -8.77 -13.91
CA PRO A 41 6.73 -8.03 -12.90
C PRO A 41 6.86 -8.86 -11.61
N PRO A 42 7.94 -8.66 -10.83
CA PRO A 42 8.10 -9.37 -9.56
C PRO A 42 6.87 -9.17 -8.66
N PRO A 43 6.45 -10.16 -7.85
CA PRO A 43 5.27 -10.03 -6.98
C PRO A 43 5.25 -8.77 -6.10
N LEU A 44 6.44 -8.31 -5.67
CA LEU A 44 6.62 -7.07 -4.91
C LEU A 44 6.17 -5.81 -5.67
N TYR A 45 6.32 -5.79 -6.99
CA TYR A 45 5.87 -4.69 -7.83
C TYR A 45 4.34 -4.58 -7.81
N ASP A 46 3.64 -5.71 -7.88
CA ASP A 46 2.18 -5.74 -7.83
C ASP A 46 1.67 -5.27 -6.46
N GLU A 47 2.31 -5.68 -5.36
CA GLU A 47 1.98 -5.19 -4.01
C GLU A 47 2.09 -3.65 -3.91
N LEU A 48 3.16 -3.05 -4.45
CA LEU A 48 3.33 -1.61 -4.44
C LEU A 48 2.30 -0.89 -5.32
N ARG A 49 2.01 -1.46 -6.49
CA ARG A 49 1.11 -0.91 -7.51
C ARG A 49 -0.34 -0.96 -7.09
N GLU A 50 -0.76 -2.04 -6.44
CA GLU A 50 -2.15 -2.32 -6.07
C GLU A 50 -2.50 -1.88 -4.65
N ALA A 51 -1.50 -1.43 -3.86
CA ALA A 51 -1.74 -0.93 -2.51
C ALA A 51 -2.75 0.22 -2.49
N GLU A 52 -3.87 0.01 -1.79
CA GLU A 52 -4.90 1.01 -1.53
C GLU A 52 -4.63 1.74 -0.21
N PRO A 53 -4.82 3.06 -0.13
CA PRO A 53 -4.60 3.82 1.10
C PRO A 53 -5.67 3.50 2.18
N GLU A 54 -5.21 3.33 3.41
CA GLU A 54 -6.04 3.10 4.60
C GLU A 54 -6.08 4.33 5.51
N PRO A 55 -7.19 4.58 6.25
CA PRO A 55 -7.29 5.71 7.15
C PRO A 55 -6.23 5.67 8.26
N ALA A 56 -5.33 6.65 8.29
CA ALA A 56 -4.34 6.82 9.34
C ALA A 56 -4.87 7.67 10.51
N GLY A 57 -5.77 8.61 10.22
CA GLY A 57 -6.46 9.44 11.20
C GLY A 57 -6.68 10.87 10.73
N HIS A 58 -7.07 11.75 11.65
CA HIS A 58 -7.37 13.14 11.37
C HIS A 58 -6.26 14.05 11.89
N VAL A 59 -5.86 15.04 11.09
CA VAL A 59 -4.84 16.04 11.42
C VAL A 59 -5.53 17.38 11.73
N ARG A 60 -5.11 18.07 12.79
CA ARG A 60 -5.60 19.41 13.18
C ARG A 60 -4.45 20.40 13.39
N GLY A 61 -3.64 20.57 12.37
CA GLY A 61 -2.45 21.40 12.43
C GLY A 61 -1.22 20.54 12.65
N GLY A 62 -0.30 20.61 11.70
CA GLY A 62 0.99 19.93 11.74
C GLY A 62 1.89 20.53 10.70
N ARG A 63 3.20 20.58 10.98
CA ARG A 63 4.20 21.00 10.01
C ARG A 63 5.24 19.92 9.86
N LEU A 64 5.67 19.69 8.64
CA LEU A 64 6.78 18.79 8.35
C LEU A 64 7.61 19.32 7.18
N TRP A 65 8.88 18.93 7.17
CA TRP A 65 9.83 19.32 6.14
C TRP A 65 10.18 18.10 5.28
N ILE A 66 10.06 18.22 3.96
CA ILE A 66 10.57 17.24 3.00
C ILE A 66 11.58 17.96 2.14
N ASP A 67 12.87 17.65 2.35
CA ASP A 67 13.96 18.39 1.72
C ASP A 67 13.83 19.91 1.95
N ARG A 68 13.57 20.69 0.89
CA ARG A 68 13.42 22.15 0.91
C ARG A 68 11.97 22.64 1.02
N PHE A 69 11.02 21.72 1.15
CA PHE A 69 9.60 22.02 1.23
C PHE A 69 9.10 21.91 2.66
N GLU A 70 8.42 22.94 3.14
CA GLU A 70 7.58 22.86 4.33
C GLU A 70 6.15 22.60 3.90
N PHE A 71 5.55 21.59 4.51
CA PHE A 71 4.14 21.32 4.41
C PHE A 71 3.47 21.68 5.72
N GLU A 72 2.48 22.56 5.65
CA GLU A 72 1.56 22.86 6.73
C GLU A 72 0.23 22.16 6.46
N LEU A 73 -0.09 21.15 7.29
CA LEU A 73 -1.35 20.40 7.22
C LEU A 73 -2.34 21.00 8.24
N GLU A 74 -3.18 21.93 7.80
CA GLU A 74 -4.06 22.67 8.71
C GLU A 74 -5.18 21.81 9.30
N ARG A 75 -5.92 21.11 8.43
CA ARG A 75 -7.02 20.24 8.83
C ARG A 75 -7.39 19.29 7.71
N GLY A 76 -7.37 17.99 7.98
CA GLY A 76 -7.73 16.99 6.97
C GLY A 76 -7.64 15.56 7.48
N ASP A 77 -8.07 14.64 6.63
CA ASP A 77 -7.94 13.20 6.85
C ASP A 77 -6.67 12.71 6.16
N LEU A 78 -5.84 11.97 6.90
CA LEU A 78 -4.62 11.34 6.41
C LEU A 78 -4.89 9.86 6.14
N PHE A 79 -4.41 9.38 5.00
CA PHE A 79 -4.44 7.99 4.60
C PHE A 79 -3.03 7.53 4.22
N LEU A 80 -2.69 6.28 4.52
CA LEU A 80 -1.38 5.69 4.24
C LEU A 80 -1.58 4.35 3.54
N THR A 81 -0.77 4.02 2.55
CA THR A 81 -0.76 2.67 2.00
C THR A 81 -0.31 1.66 3.07
N PRO A 82 -0.75 0.39 2.97
CA PRO A 82 -0.17 -0.70 3.73
C PRO A 82 1.34 -0.72 3.56
N PRO A 83 2.10 -1.05 4.62
CA PRO A 83 3.54 -1.15 4.50
C PRO A 83 3.91 -2.29 3.56
N VAL A 84 4.86 -2.03 2.67
CA VAL A 84 5.51 -3.06 1.85
C VAL A 84 6.94 -3.17 2.37
N GLY A 85 7.22 -4.26 3.10
CA GLY A 85 8.36 -4.32 4.02
C GLY A 85 8.04 -3.60 5.32
N ASP A 86 8.90 -2.66 5.75
CA ASP A 86 8.78 -1.97 7.05
C ASP A 86 8.08 -0.60 6.97
N HIS A 87 7.90 -0.07 5.76
CA HIS A 87 7.42 1.31 5.55
C HIS A 87 6.24 1.36 4.59
N ALA A 88 5.31 2.28 4.83
CA ALA A 88 4.40 2.70 3.77
C ALA A 88 5.17 3.46 2.68
N HIS A 89 4.67 3.42 1.45
CA HIS A 89 5.31 4.04 0.27
C HIS A 89 4.52 5.22 -0.30
N ALA A 90 3.26 5.38 0.10
CA ALA A 90 2.46 6.53 -0.26
C ALA A 90 1.54 6.97 0.88
N ALA A 91 1.24 8.27 0.88
CA ALA A 91 0.23 8.86 1.74
C ALA A 91 -0.67 9.80 0.93
N VAL A 92 -1.93 9.86 1.32
CA VAL A 92 -2.90 10.81 0.76
C VAL A 92 -3.42 11.68 1.88
N PHE A 93 -3.35 12.99 1.69
CA PHE A 93 -3.98 13.97 2.57
C PHE A 93 -5.16 14.61 1.86
N LEU A 94 -6.34 14.56 2.49
CA LEU A 94 -7.57 15.19 2.02
C LEU A 94 -8.00 16.25 3.04
N GLY A 95 -7.80 17.52 2.70
CA GLY A 95 -8.06 18.65 3.59
C GLY A 95 -7.23 19.86 3.23
N ARG A 96 -7.28 20.90 4.05
CA ARG A 96 -6.56 22.14 3.77
C ARG A 96 -5.12 22.07 4.24
N GLY A 97 -4.22 22.52 3.39
CA GLY A 97 -2.82 22.74 3.72
C GLY A 97 -2.15 23.75 2.80
N THR A 98 -0.90 24.06 3.13
CA THR A 98 -0.04 24.96 2.36
C THR A 98 1.31 24.30 2.18
N VAL A 99 1.86 24.37 0.97
CA VAL A 99 3.24 23.98 0.68
C VAL A 99 4.07 25.23 0.43
N ARG A 100 5.25 25.29 1.04
CA ARG A 100 6.22 26.37 0.88
C ARG A 100 7.56 25.81 0.46
N ALA A 101 8.18 26.40 -0.57
CA ALA A 101 9.51 26.02 -1.02
C ALA A 101 10.47 27.21 -0.93
N TRP A 102 11.63 26.98 -0.32
CA TRP A 102 12.71 27.98 -0.26
C TRP A 102 13.85 27.58 -1.21
N PRO A 103 14.11 28.35 -2.26
CA PRO A 103 15.29 28.15 -3.11
C PRO A 103 16.57 28.32 -2.27
N PRO A 104 17.61 27.47 -2.45
CA PRO A 104 18.80 27.46 -1.63
C PRO A 104 19.89 28.42 -2.14
N ASP A 105 19.79 28.93 -3.38
CA ASP A 105 20.80 29.82 -3.96
C ASP A 105 20.22 30.96 -4.82
N GLY A 106 21.08 31.95 -5.11
CA GLY A 106 20.70 33.15 -5.85
C GLY A 106 20.32 32.90 -7.31
N VAL A 107 20.73 31.77 -7.90
CA VAL A 107 20.35 31.40 -9.27
C VAL A 107 18.92 30.89 -9.27
N GLU A 108 18.55 29.97 -8.37
CA GLU A 108 17.16 29.50 -8.23
C GLU A 108 16.21 30.66 -7.88
N HIS A 109 16.60 31.58 -6.99
CA HIS A 109 15.83 32.81 -6.73
C HIS A 109 15.59 33.63 -7.99
N GLN A 110 16.61 33.82 -8.83
CA GLN A 110 16.47 34.59 -10.06
C GLN A 110 15.56 33.90 -11.09
N GLN A 111 15.51 32.57 -11.09
CA GLN A 111 14.58 31.81 -11.94
C GLN A 111 13.14 31.89 -11.42
N LEU A 112 12.93 31.83 -10.10
CA LEU A 112 11.59 31.97 -9.51
C LEU A 112 11.01 33.36 -9.77
N ARG A 113 11.78 34.43 -9.60
CA ARG A 113 11.31 35.79 -9.96
C ARG A 113 10.90 35.92 -11.42
N LYS A 114 11.62 35.24 -12.33
CA LYS A 114 11.26 35.26 -13.75
C LYS A 114 9.96 34.48 -14.05
N LEU A 115 9.64 33.48 -13.24
CA LEU A 115 8.50 32.59 -13.47
C LEU A 115 7.22 33.06 -12.76
N ILE A 116 7.33 33.46 -11.49
CA ILE A 116 6.20 33.77 -10.60
C ILE A 116 6.29 35.14 -9.92
N ASP A 117 7.34 35.93 -10.19
CA ASP A 117 7.60 37.24 -9.57
C ASP A 117 7.67 37.22 -8.02
N GLU A 118 7.99 36.06 -7.44
CA GLU A 118 8.13 35.85 -6.00
C GLU A 118 9.49 35.22 -5.65
N ASP A 119 9.94 35.44 -4.41
CA ASP A 119 11.19 34.88 -3.87
C ASP A 119 11.03 33.47 -3.28
N ARG A 120 9.79 32.98 -3.15
CA ARG A 120 9.45 31.64 -2.66
C ARG A 120 8.25 31.10 -3.43
N LEU A 121 8.08 29.78 -3.45
CA LEU A 121 6.82 29.16 -3.84
C LEU A 121 5.95 29.01 -2.59
N GLU A 122 4.71 29.47 -2.64
CA GLU A 122 3.70 29.25 -1.60
C GLU A 122 2.36 28.93 -2.27
N GLU A 123 1.87 27.71 -2.07
CA GLU A 123 0.61 27.26 -2.68
C GLU A 123 -0.30 26.57 -1.65
N GLU A 124 -1.57 26.93 -1.67
CA GLU A 124 -2.62 26.24 -0.92
C GLU A 124 -3.07 24.99 -1.66
N PHE A 125 -3.39 23.92 -0.92
CA PHE A 125 -3.94 22.69 -1.47
C PHE A 125 -5.08 22.14 -0.61
N GLU A 126 -6.01 21.47 -1.28
CA GLU A 126 -7.09 20.70 -0.64
C GLU A 126 -6.82 19.19 -0.63
N ARG A 127 -5.83 18.76 -1.42
CA ARG A 127 -5.49 17.36 -1.67
C ARG A 127 -4.00 17.26 -1.98
N PHE A 128 -3.32 16.30 -1.39
CA PHE A 128 -1.91 16.06 -1.66
C PHE A 128 -1.59 14.56 -1.62
N VAL A 129 -0.77 14.08 -2.57
CA VAL A 129 -0.25 12.71 -2.60
C VAL A 129 1.26 12.76 -2.34
N PHE A 130 1.70 12.12 -1.26
CA PHE A 130 3.11 11.92 -0.97
C PHE A 130 3.53 10.55 -1.50
N TRP A 131 4.57 10.53 -2.33
CA TRP A 131 5.27 9.31 -2.74
C TRP A 131 6.63 9.31 -2.09
N PHE A 132 6.97 8.27 -1.35
CA PHE A 132 8.18 8.28 -0.55
C PHE A 132 8.72 6.88 -0.25
N THR A 133 9.94 6.87 0.27
CA THR A 133 10.59 5.70 0.86
C THR A 133 11.15 6.11 2.22
N GLY A 134 11.32 5.14 3.13
CA GLY A 134 11.85 5.40 4.47
C GLY A 134 10.79 5.91 5.45
N ASP A 135 11.20 6.78 6.37
CA ASP A 135 10.50 7.11 7.62
C ASP A 135 9.41 8.19 7.52
N LEU A 136 9.09 8.67 6.32
CA LEU A 136 8.11 9.75 6.16
C LEU A 136 6.71 9.32 6.62
N ASP A 137 6.37 8.04 6.54
CA ASP A 137 5.11 7.52 7.08
C ASP A 137 5.02 7.68 8.60
N GLU A 138 6.08 7.36 9.34
CA GLU A 138 6.15 7.58 10.78
C GLU A 138 5.98 9.06 11.13
N ARG A 139 6.67 9.93 10.39
CA ARG A 139 6.61 11.39 10.57
C ARG A 139 5.22 11.93 10.28
N LEU A 140 4.54 11.41 9.25
CA LEU A 140 3.15 11.77 8.93
C LEU A 140 2.18 11.24 9.99
N ARG A 141 2.34 10.00 10.47
CA ARG A 141 1.53 9.43 11.56
C ARG A 141 1.67 10.25 12.84
N ALA A 142 2.86 10.79 13.11
CA ALA A 142 3.09 11.65 14.28
C ALA A 142 2.29 12.97 14.24
N LEU A 143 1.78 13.39 13.08
CA LEU A 143 0.91 14.57 12.95
C LEU A 143 -0.57 14.27 13.20
N VAL A 144 -0.96 12.99 13.25
CA VAL A 144 -2.34 12.58 13.50
C VAL A 144 -2.75 12.99 14.91
N THR A 145 -3.82 13.79 14.99
CA THR A 145 -4.38 14.27 16.24
C THR A 145 -5.48 13.34 16.76
N ASP A 146 -6.35 12.86 15.87
CA ASP A 146 -7.42 11.92 16.22
C ASP A 146 -7.25 10.61 15.45
N PRO A 147 -7.38 9.44 16.10
CA PRO A 147 -7.33 8.16 15.40
C PRO A 147 -8.51 8.03 14.42
N PRO A 148 -8.40 7.13 13.43
CA PRO A 148 -9.47 6.92 12.46
C PRO A 148 -10.77 6.50 13.15
N ALA A 149 -11.89 7.01 12.65
CA ALA A 149 -13.20 6.74 13.23
C ALA A 149 -13.51 5.23 13.18
N ARG A 150 -13.62 4.58 14.34
CA ARG A 150 -14.09 3.20 14.44
C ARG A 150 -15.61 3.16 14.23
N GLY A 151 -16.07 2.22 13.41
CA GLY A 151 -17.44 2.14 12.87
C GLY A 151 -18.56 2.66 13.79
N GLY A 152 -19.33 3.63 13.27
CA GLY A 152 -20.48 4.28 13.91
C GLY A 152 -21.29 5.09 12.89
N ARG A 153 -22.19 6.00 13.32
CA ARG A 153 -23.01 6.84 12.40
C ARG A 153 -22.21 7.64 11.36
N GLY A 154 -20.91 7.85 11.60
CA GLY A 154 -19.96 8.46 10.65
C GLY A 154 -19.45 7.54 9.53
N GLY A 155 -19.79 6.25 9.53
CA GLY A 155 -19.20 5.25 8.63
C GLY A 155 -19.36 5.52 7.13
N ARG A 156 -20.49 6.09 6.71
CA ARG A 156 -20.68 6.47 5.29
C ARG A 156 -19.80 7.62 4.85
N ALA A 157 -19.58 8.61 5.71
CA ALA A 157 -18.71 9.74 5.40
C ALA A 157 -17.25 9.29 5.37
N ALA A 158 -16.83 8.47 6.34
CA ALA A 158 -15.49 7.89 6.37
C ALA A 158 -15.21 7.03 5.12
N ARG A 159 -16.17 6.19 4.70
CA ARG A 159 -16.05 5.41 3.47
C ARG A 159 -15.85 6.30 2.24
N ARG A 160 -16.67 7.35 2.09
CA ARG A 160 -16.52 8.29 0.96
C ARG A 160 -15.16 9.00 0.94
N GLN A 161 -14.60 9.33 2.10
CA GLN A 161 -13.27 9.92 2.14
C GLN A 161 -12.19 8.91 1.76
N ARG A 162 -12.32 7.65 2.18
CA ARG A 162 -11.43 6.58 1.73
C ARG A 162 -11.53 6.40 0.22
N ASP A 163 -12.74 6.30 -0.33
CA ASP A 163 -12.95 6.13 -1.78
C ASP A 163 -12.27 7.26 -2.55
N ARG A 164 -12.43 8.53 -2.12
CA ARG A 164 -11.71 9.68 -2.71
C ARG A 164 -10.19 9.58 -2.62
N ALA A 165 -9.66 9.01 -1.54
CA ALA A 165 -8.22 8.83 -1.37
C ALA A 165 -7.68 7.76 -2.31
N VAL A 166 -8.44 6.68 -2.53
CA VAL A 166 -8.15 5.64 -3.52
C VAL A 166 -8.15 6.26 -4.92
N ASP A 167 -9.26 6.91 -5.30
CA ASP A 167 -9.41 7.54 -6.62
C ASP A 167 -8.24 8.51 -6.92
N LEU A 168 -7.89 9.37 -5.96
CA LEU A 168 -6.80 10.32 -6.14
C LEU A 168 -5.42 9.66 -6.31
N LEU A 169 -5.17 8.56 -5.60
CA LEU A 169 -3.92 7.82 -5.72
C LEU A 169 -3.83 7.12 -7.09
N GLU A 170 -4.93 6.56 -7.57
CA GLU A 170 -5.04 5.92 -8.88
C GLU A 170 -4.86 6.94 -10.01
N ASP A 171 -5.60 8.06 -9.99
CA ASP A 171 -5.47 9.15 -10.96
C ASP A 171 -4.00 9.61 -11.06
N ARG A 172 -3.31 9.73 -9.92
CA ARG A 172 -1.91 10.16 -9.90
C ARG A 172 -0.97 9.07 -10.45
N ARG A 173 -1.23 7.79 -10.20
CA ARG A 173 -0.46 6.67 -10.78
C ARG A 173 -0.56 6.68 -12.30
N GLU A 174 -1.75 6.86 -12.85
CA GLU A 174 -1.98 6.90 -14.30
C GLU A 174 -1.22 8.06 -14.94
N SER A 175 -1.32 9.26 -14.35
CA SER A 175 -0.61 10.45 -14.87
C SER A 175 0.92 10.38 -14.83
N LEU A 176 1.52 9.41 -14.13
CA LEU A 176 2.97 9.20 -14.11
C LEU A 176 3.45 8.22 -15.20
N LEU A 177 2.53 7.52 -15.86
CA LEU A 177 2.81 6.55 -16.92
C LEU A 177 2.65 7.15 -18.33
N GLU A 178 2.11 8.36 -18.44
CA GLU A 178 1.98 9.16 -19.68
C GLU A 178 3.20 10.05 -19.93
#